data_AF-A0A930MKI0-F1
#
_entry.id   AF-A0A930MKI0-F1
#
_cell.length_a   1.000
_cell.length_b   1.000
_cell.length_c   1.000
_cell.angle_alpha   90.00
_cell.angle_beta   90.00
_cell.angle_gamma   90.00
#
_symmetry.space_group_name_H-M   'P 1'
#
loop_
_entity.id
_entity.type
_entity.pdbx_description
1 polymer ?
#
loop_
_entity_poly.entity_id
_entity_poly.type
_entity_poly.pdbx_seq_one_letter_code
_entity_poly.pdbx_strand_id
1 'polypeptide(L)'
;MNRRRNLNYRNPLFLIGSRFLRLYLLVGLLLRVVLMCTAPQDAQFGFVEILRLLGVGLATDLGVGLLCCAPLLVIYPGLNELKYNRWVGWCIEVLLLGSLIYVYGFHSIFDEYGGGAPLIAKIFLTWKFVSFSLRFAVWPLRDAWRRFSLYFTWGIYVLLLLVVSLGEYFFWQEFGVRYNFIAVDYLVYTHEVLGNIMESYAIVPLMVVAVALSVGIVYLQSRHNRFKLTKLYTGKLFAIHTLLYLLLAVGGYFLSRSLHHLQTDNQYV
;
A
#
# COMPACT_ATOMS: atom_id res chain seq x y z
N MET A 1 -5.72 5.73 -39.88
CA MET A 1 -5.08 4.50 -39.37
C MET A 1 -5.35 4.34 -37.88
N ASN A 2 -6.39 3.60 -37.51
CA ASN A 2 -6.77 3.41 -36.11
C ASN A 2 -5.93 2.25 -35.53
N ARG A 3 -4.75 2.54 -34.94
CA ARG A 3 -3.99 1.53 -34.18
C ARG A 3 -4.88 1.10 -33.01
N ARG A 4 -5.65 0.02 -33.16
CA ARG A 4 -6.28 -0.69 -32.04
C ARG A 4 -5.15 -1.04 -31.08
N ARG A 5 -4.98 -0.25 -30.01
CA ARG A 5 -4.06 -0.61 -28.93
C ARG A 5 -4.55 -1.94 -28.40
N ASN A 6 -3.80 -3.02 -28.61
CA ASN A 6 -4.12 -4.32 -28.02
C ASN A 6 -4.10 -4.16 -26.49
N LEU A 7 -5.28 -4.07 -25.89
CA LEU A 7 -5.45 -3.95 -24.45
C LEU A 7 -5.41 -5.37 -23.86
N ASN A 8 -4.47 -5.61 -22.96
CA ASN A 8 -4.35 -6.89 -22.27
C ASN A 8 -5.14 -6.86 -20.97
N TYR A 9 -6.11 -7.74 -20.82
CA TYR A 9 -6.89 -7.88 -19.59
C TYR A 9 -6.21 -8.86 -18.64
N ARG A 10 -5.89 -8.40 -17.43
CA ARG A 10 -5.21 -9.21 -16.41
C ARG A 10 -5.97 -9.22 -15.10
N ASN A 11 -5.68 -10.24 -14.29
CA ASN A 11 -6.14 -10.30 -12.90
C ASN A 11 -5.66 -9.04 -12.14
N PRO A 12 -6.54 -8.30 -11.44
CA PRO A 12 -6.18 -7.03 -10.83
C PRO A 12 -5.08 -7.13 -9.78
N LEU A 13 -5.21 -8.08 -8.84
CA LEU A 13 -4.27 -8.21 -7.74
C LEU A 13 -2.89 -8.65 -8.23
N PHE A 14 -2.84 -9.58 -9.19
CA PHE A 14 -1.58 -9.96 -9.83
C PHE A 14 -0.96 -8.78 -10.60
N LEU A 15 -1.77 -8.00 -11.32
CA LEU A 15 -1.26 -6.85 -12.06
C LEU A 15 -0.68 -5.80 -11.11
N ILE A 16 -1.42 -5.40 -10.07
CA ILE A 16 -0.96 -4.42 -9.07
C ILE A 16 0.29 -4.95 -8.35
N GLY A 17 0.22 -6.16 -7.79
CA GLY A 17 1.34 -6.76 -7.04
C GLY A 17 2.61 -6.92 -7.87
N SER A 18 2.52 -7.49 -9.07
CA SER A 18 3.70 -7.69 -9.93
C SER A 18 4.32 -6.40 -10.46
N ARG A 19 3.53 -5.32 -10.56
CA ARG A 19 3.98 -4.00 -10.98
C ARG A 19 4.57 -3.22 -9.82
N PHE A 20 3.89 -3.25 -8.67
CA PHE A 20 4.38 -2.69 -7.43
C PHE A 20 5.70 -3.33 -7.01
N LEU A 21 5.80 -4.67 -6.97
CA LEU A 21 7.03 -5.36 -6.59
C LEU A 21 8.22 -4.98 -7.48
N ARG A 22 8.01 -4.90 -8.81
CA ARG A 22 9.06 -4.45 -9.73
C ARG A 22 9.48 -3.00 -9.48
N LEU A 23 8.51 -2.13 -9.22
CA LEU A 23 8.79 -0.73 -8.88
C LEU A 23 9.52 -0.61 -7.55
N TYR A 24 9.09 -1.36 -6.53
CA TYR A 24 9.68 -1.41 -5.20
C TYR A 24 11.16 -1.80 -5.27
N LEU A 25 11.49 -2.87 -6.00
CA LEU A 25 12.87 -3.31 -6.20
C LEU A 25 13.72 -2.28 -6.96
N LEU A 26 13.14 -1.64 -7.98
CA LEU A 26 13.83 -0.63 -8.76
C LEU A 26 14.12 0.61 -7.92
N VAL A 27 13.10 1.12 -7.21
CA VAL A 27 13.23 2.29 -6.33
C VAL A 27 14.19 1.98 -5.18
N GLY A 28 14.11 0.81 -4.56
CA GLY A 28 15.03 0.39 -3.50
C GLY A 28 16.48 0.28 -3.98
N LEU A 29 16.71 -0.29 -5.16
CA LEU A 29 18.04 -0.33 -5.77
C LEU A 29 18.57 1.08 -6.06
N LEU A 30 17.76 1.94 -6.69
CA LEU A 30 18.14 3.32 -6.99
C LEU A 30 18.44 4.11 -5.72
N LEU A 31 17.56 4.00 -4.71
CA LEU A 31 17.75 4.66 -3.43
C LEU A 31 19.07 4.21 -2.80
N ARG A 32 19.36 2.91 -2.77
CA ARG A 32 20.62 2.39 -2.23
C ARG A 32 21.85 2.97 -2.94
N VAL A 33 21.82 3.07 -4.27
CA VAL A 33 22.89 3.72 -5.04
C VAL A 33 23.02 5.19 -4.66
N VAL A 34 21.90 5.92 -4.54
CA VAL A 34 21.90 7.32 -4.10
C VAL A 34 22.50 7.46 -2.71
N LEU A 35 22.08 6.63 -1.74
CA LEU A 35 22.59 6.66 -0.36
C LEU A 35 24.11 6.41 -0.32
N MET A 36 24.61 5.45 -1.09
CA MET A 36 26.05 5.20 -1.22
C MET A 36 26.81 6.40 -1.78
N CYS A 37 26.26 7.07 -2.80
CA CYS A 37 26.87 8.26 -3.38
C CYS A 37 26.83 9.48 -2.46
N THR A 38 25.84 9.54 -1.55
CA THR A 38 25.68 10.61 -0.57
C THR A 38 26.09 10.17 0.84
N ALA A 39 26.93 9.15 0.94
CA ALA A 39 27.44 8.70 2.23
C ALA A 39 28.39 9.75 2.83
N PRO A 40 28.49 9.85 4.18
CA PRO A 40 29.47 10.71 4.84
C PRO A 40 30.90 10.42 4.37
N GLN A 41 31.79 11.42 4.37
CA GLN A 41 33.15 11.29 3.78
C GLN A 41 34.03 10.22 4.44
N ASP A 42 33.67 9.77 5.64
CA ASP A 42 34.36 8.70 6.36
C ASP A 42 33.99 7.30 5.85
N ALA A 43 32.95 7.18 5.01
CA ALA A 43 32.50 5.93 4.43
C ALA A 43 33.28 5.59 3.15
N GLN A 44 34.31 4.75 3.28
CA GLN A 44 35.00 4.15 2.14
C GLN A 44 34.39 2.79 1.82
N PHE A 45 33.91 2.61 0.59
CA PHE A 45 33.34 1.34 0.14
C PHE A 45 34.29 0.61 -0.79
N GLY A 46 34.71 -0.60 -0.40
CA GLY A 46 35.42 -1.50 -1.30
C GLY A 46 34.49 -2.07 -2.38
N PHE A 47 35.04 -2.49 -3.53
CA PHE A 47 34.25 -3.08 -4.62
C PHE A 47 33.41 -4.30 -4.17
N VAL A 48 33.98 -5.17 -3.34
CA VAL A 48 33.29 -6.35 -2.79
C VAL A 48 32.15 -5.95 -1.85
N GLU A 49 32.35 -4.89 -1.06
CA GLU A 49 31.33 -4.38 -0.15
C GLU A 49 30.16 -3.77 -0.93
N ILE A 50 30.41 -3.00 -1.99
CA ILE A 50 29.36 -2.48 -2.87
C ILE A 50 28.52 -3.62 -3.45
N LEU A 51 29.17 -4.65 -3.99
CA LEU A 51 28.46 -5.81 -4.53
C LEU A 51 27.64 -6.53 -3.46
N ARG A 52 28.18 -6.69 -2.25
CA ARG A 52 27.47 -7.30 -1.12
C ARG A 52 26.27 -6.45 -0.70
N LEU A 53 26.42 -5.14 -0.53
CA LEU A 53 25.36 -4.22 -0.11
C LEU A 53 24.22 -4.20 -1.14
N LEU A 54 24.55 -4.14 -2.44
CA LEU A 54 23.55 -4.20 -3.51
C LEU A 54 22.86 -5.57 -3.56
N GLY A 55 23.61 -6.68 -3.43
CA GLY A 55 23.08 -8.03 -3.51
C GLY A 55 22.20 -8.41 -2.32
N VAL A 56 22.74 -8.30 -1.10
CA VAL A 56 22.00 -8.55 0.14
C VAL A 56 20.82 -7.60 0.24
N GLY A 57 21.03 -6.32 -0.07
CA GLY A 57 20.01 -5.30 -0.07
C GLY A 57 18.85 -5.59 -1.04
N LEU A 58 19.15 -6.01 -2.28
CA LEU A 58 18.10 -6.38 -3.24
C LEU A 58 17.30 -7.60 -2.76
N ALA A 59 17.96 -8.56 -2.12
CA ALA A 59 17.31 -9.75 -1.58
C ALA A 59 16.42 -9.42 -0.35
N THR A 60 16.87 -8.51 0.54
CA THR A 60 16.03 -7.99 1.63
C THR A 60 14.84 -7.20 1.09
N ASP A 61 15.07 -6.37 0.07
CA ASP A 61 14.01 -5.57 -0.57
C ASP A 61 12.97 -6.48 -1.25
N LEU A 62 13.38 -7.62 -1.82
CA LEU A 62 12.46 -8.62 -2.33
C LEU A 62 11.61 -9.22 -1.22
N GLY A 63 12.21 -9.57 -0.08
CA GLY A 63 11.50 -10.10 1.08
C GLY A 63 10.45 -9.12 1.60
N VAL A 64 10.83 -7.86 1.82
CA VAL A 64 9.92 -6.81 2.28
C VAL A 64 8.87 -6.48 1.22
N GLY A 65 9.26 -6.37 -0.05
CA GLY A 65 8.32 -6.10 -1.15
C GLY A 65 7.23 -7.18 -1.29
N LEU A 66 7.56 -8.45 -1.04
CA LEU A 66 6.58 -9.54 -0.98
C LEU A 66 5.64 -9.40 0.23
N LEU A 67 6.15 -9.02 1.40
CA LEU A 67 5.33 -8.72 2.58
C LEU A 67 4.37 -7.56 2.31
N CYS A 68 4.84 -6.50 1.66
CA CYS A 68 4.01 -5.35 1.28
C CYS A 68 2.89 -5.73 0.29
N CYS A 69 2.99 -6.86 -0.43
CA CYS A 69 1.91 -7.35 -1.28
C CYS A 69 0.76 -8.01 -0.47
N ALA A 70 0.97 -8.41 0.78
CA ALA A 70 -0.03 -9.12 1.59
C ALA A 70 -1.34 -8.33 1.80
N PRO A 71 -1.33 -7.01 2.10
CA PRO A 71 -2.55 -6.23 2.27
C PRO A 71 -3.44 -6.15 1.02
N LEU A 72 -2.93 -6.46 -0.18
CA LEU A 72 -3.75 -6.56 -1.39
C LEU A 72 -4.84 -7.64 -1.27
N LEU A 73 -4.64 -8.66 -0.41
CA LEU A 73 -5.67 -9.66 -0.10
C LEU A 73 -6.91 -9.07 0.54
N VAL A 74 -6.78 -7.99 1.32
CA VAL A 74 -7.92 -7.34 2.01
C VAL A 74 -8.93 -6.80 1.00
N ILE A 75 -8.49 -6.48 -0.22
CA ILE A 75 -9.35 -5.95 -1.29
C ILE A 75 -10.15 -7.07 -1.96
N TYR A 76 -9.67 -8.31 -1.86
CA TYR A 76 -10.24 -9.46 -2.56
C TYR A 76 -11.73 -9.68 -2.28
N PRO A 77 -12.22 -9.71 -1.01
CA PRO A 77 -13.66 -9.82 -0.73
C PRO A 77 -14.47 -8.65 -1.32
N GLY A 78 -13.82 -7.49 -1.45
CA GLY A 78 -14.35 -6.30 -2.11
C GLY A 78 -14.60 -6.45 -3.62
N LEU A 79 -13.99 -7.43 -4.28
CA LEU A 79 -14.13 -7.66 -5.72
C LEU A 79 -15.17 -8.73 -6.05
N ASN A 80 -15.52 -9.58 -5.08
CA ASN A 80 -16.45 -10.69 -5.27
C ASN A 80 -17.89 -10.19 -5.56
N GLU A 81 -18.57 -10.87 -6.48
CA GLU A 81 -19.94 -10.56 -6.92
C GLU A 81 -21.01 -11.18 -6.03
N LEU A 82 -20.67 -12.19 -5.20
CA LEU A 82 -21.61 -12.89 -4.31
C LEU A 82 -22.39 -11.93 -3.39
N LYS A 83 -21.77 -10.84 -2.96
CA LYS A 83 -22.40 -9.83 -2.09
C LYS A 83 -23.59 -9.10 -2.74
N TYR A 84 -23.72 -9.15 -4.06
CA TYR A 84 -24.84 -8.56 -4.78
C TYR A 84 -25.93 -9.58 -5.14
N ASN A 85 -25.79 -10.85 -4.72
CA ASN A 85 -26.89 -11.82 -4.81
C ASN A 85 -28.08 -11.32 -3.99
N ARG A 86 -29.31 -11.57 -4.44
CA ARG A 86 -30.53 -11.04 -3.80
C ARG A 86 -30.54 -11.24 -2.29
N TRP A 87 -30.39 -12.49 -1.84
CA TRP A 87 -30.42 -12.82 -0.40
C TRP A 87 -29.23 -12.23 0.36
N VAL A 88 -28.01 -12.43 -0.13
CA VAL A 88 -26.78 -11.94 0.52
C VAL A 88 -26.76 -10.41 0.61
N GLY A 89 -27.18 -9.73 -0.46
CA GLY A 89 -27.26 -8.28 -0.53
C GLY A 89 -28.25 -7.71 0.48
N TRP A 90 -29.47 -8.27 0.55
CA TRP A 90 -30.44 -7.89 1.57
C TRP A 90 -29.95 -8.15 2.99
N CYS A 91 -29.27 -9.28 3.25
CA CYS A 91 -28.64 -9.53 4.55
C CYS A 91 -27.61 -8.44 4.89
N ILE A 92 -26.75 -8.05 3.95
CA ILE A 92 -25.76 -6.98 4.17
C ILE A 92 -26.45 -5.63 4.42
N GLU A 93 -27.48 -5.28 3.64
CA GLU A 93 -28.26 -4.05 3.84
C GLU A 93 -28.88 -3.99 5.24
N VAL A 94 -29.55 -5.08 5.67
CA VAL A 94 -30.18 -5.15 6.99
C VAL A 94 -29.14 -5.04 8.11
N LEU A 95 -27.99 -5.71 7.97
CA LEU A 95 -26.91 -5.60 8.95
C LEU A 95 -26.31 -4.19 9.03
N LEU A 96 -26.12 -3.53 7.89
CA LEU A 96 -25.61 -2.15 7.83
C LEU A 96 -26.62 -1.15 8.40
N LEU A 97 -27.91 -1.31 8.06
CA LEU A 97 -28.98 -0.49 8.61
C LEU A 97 -29.14 -0.71 10.11
N GLY A 98 -29.09 -1.95 10.58
CA GLY A 98 -29.10 -2.29 12.01
C GLY A 98 -27.92 -1.66 12.75
N SER A 99 -26.73 -1.69 12.14
CA SER A 99 -25.53 -1.04 12.68
C SER A 99 -25.66 0.48 12.75
N LEU A 100 -26.31 1.10 11.75
CA LEU A 100 -26.61 2.54 11.77
C LEU A 100 -27.62 2.89 12.87
N ILE A 101 -28.70 2.12 12.98
CA ILE A 101 -29.70 2.30 14.03
C ILE A 101 -29.03 2.16 15.41
N TYR A 102 -28.14 1.17 15.58
CA TYR A 102 -27.39 0.99 16.81
C TYR A 102 -26.52 2.21 17.17
N VAL A 103 -25.74 2.74 16.21
CA VAL A 103 -24.79 3.83 16.47
C VAL A 103 -25.46 5.21 16.55
N TYR A 104 -26.58 5.45 15.87
CA TYR A 104 -27.30 6.72 15.94
C TYR A 104 -28.40 6.75 17.01
N GLY A 105 -29.06 5.62 17.26
CA GLY A 105 -30.24 5.54 18.12
C GLY A 105 -29.96 5.13 19.56
N PHE A 106 -28.80 4.54 19.85
CA PHE A 106 -28.45 4.01 21.17
C PHE A 106 -27.06 4.48 21.60
N HIS A 107 -26.79 4.35 22.91
CA HIS A 107 -25.44 4.52 23.45
C HIS A 107 -24.58 3.32 23.03
N SER A 108 -23.72 3.54 22.05
CA SER A 108 -22.90 2.51 21.41
C SER A 108 -21.55 2.34 22.13
N ILE A 109 -20.86 1.23 21.87
CA ILE A 109 -19.49 1.03 22.35
C ILE A 109 -18.54 2.15 21.92
N PHE A 110 -18.79 2.80 20.78
CA PHE A 110 -17.96 3.91 20.31
C PHE A 110 -18.11 5.15 21.19
N ASP A 111 -19.27 5.34 21.83
CA ASP A 111 -19.53 6.43 22.77
C ASP A 111 -18.72 6.25 24.06
N GLU A 112 -18.43 5.01 24.46
CA GLU A 112 -17.55 4.71 25.61
C GLU A 112 -16.07 5.07 25.36
N TYR A 113 -15.60 4.96 24.12
CA TYR A 113 -14.24 5.42 23.76
C TYR A 113 -14.08 6.94 23.87
N GLY A 114 -15.17 7.69 23.70
CA GLY A 114 -15.18 9.15 23.71
C GLY A 114 -14.41 9.79 22.54
N GLY A 115 -14.19 11.10 22.67
CA GLY A 115 -13.49 11.90 21.66
C GLY A 115 -14.15 11.85 20.28
N GLY A 116 -13.36 11.63 19.23
CA GLY A 116 -13.82 11.55 17.84
C GLY A 116 -14.34 10.18 17.40
N ALA A 117 -14.20 9.13 18.23
CA ALA A 117 -14.53 7.76 17.84
C ALA A 117 -16.01 7.58 17.43
N PRO A 118 -17.02 8.12 18.16
CA PRO A 118 -18.41 8.05 17.74
C PRO A 118 -18.67 8.68 16.38
N LEU A 119 -18.06 9.85 16.14
CA LEU A 119 -18.22 10.58 14.88
C LEU A 119 -17.64 9.78 13.70
N ILE A 120 -16.44 9.21 13.88
CA ILE A 120 -15.79 8.38 12.87
C ILE A 120 -16.66 7.15 12.56
N ALA A 121 -17.17 6.47 13.57
CA ALA A 121 -18.04 5.30 13.39
C ALA A 121 -19.32 5.66 12.62
N LYS A 122 -19.98 6.77 13.00
CA LYS A 122 -21.18 7.29 12.30
C LYS A 122 -20.90 7.58 10.84
N ILE A 123 -19.84 8.33 10.53
CA ILE A 123 -19.45 8.68 9.16
C ILE A 123 -19.14 7.42 8.36
N PHE A 124 -18.34 6.52 8.92
CA PHE A 124 -17.91 5.30 8.23
C PHE A 124 -19.08 4.36 7.91
N LEU A 125 -19.95 4.09 8.89
CA LEU A 125 -21.12 3.23 8.69
C LEU A 125 -22.12 3.86 7.72
N THR A 126 -22.33 5.18 7.80
CA THR A 126 -23.24 5.89 6.89
C THR A 126 -22.73 5.79 5.45
N TRP A 127 -21.45 6.06 5.25
CA TRP A 127 -20.79 5.87 3.96
C TRP A 127 -20.90 4.44 3.45
N LYS A 128 -20.67 3.43 4.31
CA LYS A 128 -20.76 2.01 3.93
C LYS A 128 -22.16 1.61 3.51
N PHE A 129 -23.17 2.02 4.26
CA PHE A 129 -24.58 1.81 3.93
C PHE A 129 -24.92 2.45 2.59
N VAL A 130 -24.82 3.79 2.48
CA VAL A 130 -25.17 4.53 1.26
C VAL A 130 -24.41 4.01 0.03
N SER A 131 -23.09 3.80 0.15
CA SER A 131 -22.27 3.24 -0.93
C SER A 131 -22.73 1.85 -1.35
N PHE A 132 -23.08 0.98 -0.40
CA PHE A 132 -23.52 -0.38 -0.70
C PHE A 132 -24.93 -0.38 -1.32
N SER A 133 -25.88 0.39 -0.78
CA SER A 133 -27.25 0.48 -1.30
C SER A 133 -27.28 1.02 -2.74
N LEU A 134 -26.49 2.04 -3.04
CA LEU A 134 -26.34 2.54 -4.41
C LEU A 134 -25.80 1.47 -5.37
N ARG A 135 -24.78 0.71 -4.94
CA ARG A 135 -24.19 -0.36 -5.76
C ARG A 135 -25.10 -1.58 -5.86
N PHE A 136 -25.91 -1.85 -4.85
CA PHE A 136 -26.88 -2.93 -4.85
C PHE A 136 -28.01 -2.62 -5.83
N ALA A 137 -28.53 -1.39 -5.82
CA ALA A 137 -29.58 -0.93 -6.73
C ALA A 137 -29.12 -0.74 -8.19
N VAL A 138 -27.92 -0.19 -8.42
CA VAL A 138 -27.48 0.29 -9.73
C VAL A 138 -26.27 -0.50 -10.25
N TRP A 139 -26.48 -1.38 -11.24
CA TRP A 139 -25.42 -2.28 -11.73
C TRP A 139 -24.17 -1.56 -12.31
N PRO A 140 -24.26 -0.43 -13.05
CA PRO A 140 -23.07 0.18 -13.65
C PRO A 140 -22.10 0.74 -12.61
N LEU A 141 -22.63 1.16 -11.45
CA LEU A 141 -21.82 1.67 -10.35
C LEU A 141 -20.90 0.59 -9.78
N ARG A 142 -21.26 -0.70 -9.88
CA ARG A 142 -20.44 -1.81 -9.36
C ARG A 142 -19.08 -1.89 -10.08
N ASP A 143 -19.09 -1.75 -11.40
CA ASP A 143 -17.86 -1.81 -12.21
C ASP A 143 -17.01 -0.56 -12.07
N ALA A 144 -17.64 0.62 -12.08
CA ALA A 144 -16.95 1.89 -11.87
C ALA A 144 -16.27 1.90 -10.49
N TRP A 145 -16.99 1.48 -9.45
CA TRP A 145 -16.48 1.39 -8.09
C TRP A 145 -15.30 0.44 -7.97
N ARG A 146 -15.40 -0.77 -8.53
CA ARG A 146 -14.30 -1.75 -8.52
C ARG A 146 -13.05 -1.20 -9.19
N ARG A 147 -13.20 -0.55 -10.35
CA ARG A 147 -12.09 0.09 -11.06
C ARG A 147 -11.47 1.18 -10.21
N PHE A 148 -12.29 2.09 -9.69
CA PHE A 148 -11.83 3.20 -8.85
C PHE A 148 -11.08 2.68 -7.64
N SER A 149 -11.63 1.73 -6.88
CA SER A 149 -10.97 1.17 -5.70
C SER A 149 -9.63 0.52 -6.04
N LEU A 150 -9.55 -0.22 -7.16
CA LEU A 150 -8.30 -0.86 -7.59
C LEU A 150 -7.22 0.15 -7.99
N TYR A 151 -7.58 1.19 -8.76
CA TYR A 151 -6.64 2.25 -9.13
C TYR A 151 -6.25 3.10 -7.92
N PHE A 152 -7.19 3.39 -7.02
CA PHE A 152 -6.94 4.10 -5.78
C PHE A 152 -5.95 3.35 -4.90
N THR A 153 -6.17 2.05 -4.66
CA THR A 153 -5.18 1.21 -3.96
C THR A 153 -3.82 1.25 -4.63
N TRP A 154 -3.76 1.05 -5.95
CA TRP A 154 -2.47 1.06 -6.65
C TRP A 154 -1.76 2.41 -6.50
N GLY A 155 -2.51 3.51 -6.60
CA GLY A 155 -1.99 4.85 -6.35
C GLY A 155 -1.44 5.03 -4.94
N ILE A 156 -2.18 4.60 -3.92
CA ILE A 156 -1.75 4.64 -2.51
C ILE A 156 -0.46 3.83 -2.30
N TYR A 157 -0.37 2.63 -2.89
CA TYR A 157 0.83 1.80 -2.80
C TYR A 157 2.07 2.51 -3.38
N VAL A 158 1.94 3.11 -4.55
CA VAL A 158 3.03 3.86 -5.18
C VAL A 158 3.37 5.13 -4.38
N LEU A 159 2.35 5.85 -3.90
CA LEU A 159 2.54 7.06 -3.10
C LEU A 159 3.29 6.76 -1.80
N LEU A 160 2.88 5.74 -1.05
CA LEU A 160 3.54 5.34 0.18
C LEU A 160 4.98 4.91 -0.06
N LEU A 161 5.25 4.16 -1.13
CA LEU A 161 6.62 3.82 -1.53
C LEU A 161 7.46 5.09 -1.74
N LEU A 162 6.96 6.05 -2.53
CA LEU A 162 7.69 7.29 -2.82
C LEU A 162 7.91 8.13 -1.55
N VAL A 163 6.90 8.27 -0.70
CA VAL A 163 7.01 9.03 0.55
C VAL A 163 8.01 8.39 1.51
N VAL A 164 7.97 7.06 1.67
CA VAL A 164 8.94 6.34 2.51
C VAL A 164 10.34 6.47 1.94
N SER A 165 10.54 6.36 0.63
CA SER A 165 11.87 6.53 0.01
C SER A 165 12.41 7.96 0.15
N LEU A 166 11.56 8.98 0.01
CA LEU A 166 11.93 10.38 0.26
C LEU A 166 12.32 10.59 1.73
N GLY A 167 11.50 10.04 2.63
CA GLY A 167 11.78 10.09 4.06
C GLY A 167 13.11 9.44 4.41
N GLU A 168 13.41 8.27 3.83
CA GLU A 168 14.66 7.55 4.07
C GLU A 168 15.86 8.36 3.59
N TYR A 169 15.73 9.04 2.45
CA TYR A 169 16.77 9.92 1.96
C TYR A 169 17.04 11.09 2.93
N PHE A 170 16.02 11.79 3.40
CA PHE A 170 16.21 12.89 4.36
C PHE A 170 16.76 12.40 5.70
N PHE A 171 16.29 11.24 6.17
CA PHE A 171 16.80 10.62 7.38
C PHE A 171 18.28 10.25 7.26
N TRP A 172 18.70 9.74 6.10
CA TRP A 172 20.10 9.48 5.82
C TRP A 172 20.95 10.75 5.83
N GLN A 173 20.46 11.85 5.25
CA GLN A 173 21.19 13.13 5.25
C GLN A 173 21.38 13.68 6.68
N GLU A 174 20.39 13.52 7.54
CA GLU A 174 20.42 14.05 8.91
C GLU A 174 21.27 13.18 9.85
N PHE A 175 21.09 11.86 9.78
CA PHE A 175 21.63 10.94 10.80
C PHE A 175 22.73 10.01 10.28
N GLY A 176 23.00 9.96 8.97
CA GLY A 176 23.98 9.06 8.38
C GLY A 176 23.63 7.56 8.50
N VAL A 177 22.42 7.23 8.94
CA VAL A 177 21.91 5.86 9.14
C VAL A 177 20.67 5.62 8.30
N ARG A 178 20.41 4.35 7.96
CA ARG A 178 19.13 3.95 7.35
C ARG A 178 17.97 4.05 8.34
N TYR A 179 16.75 4.12 7.82
CA TYR A 179 15.54 4.14 8.63
C TYR A 179 15.48 2.98 9.62
N ASN A 180 15.27 3.30 10.89
CA ASN A 180 15.26 2.36 12.00
C ASN A 180 14.22 2.79 13.08
N PHE A 181 14.25 2.13 14.23
CA PHE A 181 13.31 2.41 15.33
C PHE A 181 13.48 3.81 15.96
N ILE A 182 14.64 4.46 15.81
CA ILE A 182 14.83 5.83 16.31
C ILE A 182 13.83 6.77 15.64
N ALA A 183 13.56 6.61 14.34
CA ALA A 183 12.56 7.42 13.65
C ALA A 183 11.16 7.31 14.27
N VAL A 184 10.82 6.14 14.85
CA VAL A 184 9.54 5.93 15.53
C VAL A 184 9.50 6.64 16.88
N ASP A 185 10.61 6.65 17.63
CA ASP A 185 10.70 7.34 18.92
C ASP A 185 10.48 8.85 18.78
N TYR A 186 10.93 9.45 17.67
CA TYR A 186 10.65 10.86 17.37
C TYR A 186 9.17 11.12 17.12
N LEU A 187 8.45 10.18 16.50
CA LEU A 187 7.03 10.33 16.23
C LEU A 187 6.15 10.26 17.48
N VAL A 188 6.69 9.90 18.66
CA VAL A 188 5.98 10.04 19.94
C VAL A 188 5.72 11.53 20.24
N TYR A 189 6.64 12.42 19.89
CA TYR A 189 6.54 13.87 20.05
C TYR A 189 5.96 14.54 18.80
N THR A 190 4.79 14.05 18.37
CA THR A 190 4.16 14.41 17.08
C THR A 190 4.10 15.92 16.80
N HIS A 191 3.68 16.73 17.77
CA HIS A 191 3.49 18.17 17.56
C HIS A 191 4.80 18.91 17.26
N GLU A 192 5.85 18.59 18.00
CA GLU A 192 7.17 19.22 17.83
C GLU A 192 7.84 18.74 16.55
N VAL A 193 7.87 17.41 16.34
CA VAL A 193 8.55 16.82 15.18
C VAL A 193 7.83 17.16 13.87
N LEU A 194 6.49 17.12 13.84
CA LEU A 194 5.76 17.55 12.63
C LEU A 194 5.94 19.05 12.37
N GLY A 195 5.94 19.89 13.40
CA GLY A 195 6.24 21.32 13.26
C GLY A 195 7.61 21.54 12.63
N ASN A 196 8.65 20.92 13.21
CA ASN A 196 10.02 21.03 12.72
C ASN A 196 10.15 20.56 11.26
N ILE A 197 9.48 19.47 10.89
CA ILE A 197 9.50 18.95 9.51
C ILE A 197 8.79 19.92 8.55
N MET A 198 7.64 20.49 8.94
CA MET A 198 6.92 21.45 8.08
C MET A 198 7.70 22.76 7.89
N GLU A 199 8.46 23.18 8.89
CA GLU A 199 9.30 24.39 8.81
C GLU A 199 10.61 24.15 8.04
N SER A 200 11.24 22.99 8.26
CA SER A 200 12.55 22.67 7.68
C SER A 200 12.45 22.22 6.22
N TYR A 201 11.34 21.60 5.82
CA TYR A 201 11.18 21.00 4.51
C TYR A 201 9.95 21.53 3.78
N ALA A 202 10.07 21.69 2.46
CA ALA A 202 8.96 22.05 1.58
C ALA A 202 8.00 20.86 1.35
N ILE A 203 7.33 20.40 2.41
CA ILE A 203 6.53 19.17 2.39
C ILE A 203 5.36 19.27 1.42
N VAL A 204 4.68 20.42 1.35
CA VAL A 204 3.53 20.59 0.45
C VAL A 204 3.94 20.39 -1.02
N PRO A 205 4.97 21.08 -1.56
CA PRO A 205 5.50 20.77 -2.89
C PRO A 205 5.94 19.31 -3.07
N LEU A 206 6.66 18.73 -2.10
CA LEU A 206 7.12 17.34 -2.17
C LEU A 206 5.95 16.37 -2.29
N MET A 207 4.88 16.56 -1.51
CA MET A 207 3.69 15.73 -1.56
C MET A 207 2.92 15.90 -2.86
N VAL A 208 2.82 17.12 -3.40
CA VAL A 208 2.20 17.36 -4.71
C VAL A 208 2.95 16.61 -5.81
N VAL A 209 4.29 16.68 -5.81
CA VAL A 209 5.14 15.95 -6.76
C VAL A 209 4.98 14.44 -6.58
N ALA A 210 5.00 13.92 -5.35
CA ALA A 210 4.83 12.49 -5.07
C ALA A 210 3.46 11.97 -5.55
N VAL A 211 2.39 12.74 -5.35
CA VAL A 211 1.05 12.41 -5.87
C VAL A 211 1.04 12.43 -7.39
N ALA A 212 1.59 13.47 -8.02
CA ALA A 212 1.65 13.59 -9.47
C ALA A 212 2.45 12.43 -10.10
N LEU A 213 3.60 12.08 -9.53
CA LEU A 213 4.40 10.93 -9.93
C LEU A 213 3.64 9.62 -9.75
N SER A 214 2.95 9.44 -8.63
CA SER A 214 2.13 8.23 -8.39
C SER A 214 1.06 8.05 -9.46
N VAL A 215 0.33 9.12 -9.78
CA VAL A 215 -0.68 9.13 -10.85
C VAL A 215 -0.02 8.84 -12.20
N GLY A 216 1.09 9.49 -12.52
CA GLY A 216 1.83 9.30 -13.77
C GLY A 216 2.33 7.86 -13.94
N ILE A 217 2.92 7.27 -12.90
CA ILE A 217 3.40 5.89 -12.88
C ILE A 217 2.23 4.92 -13.10
N VAL A 218 1.14 5.05 -12.35
CA VAL A 218 -0.04 4.18 -12.50
C VAL A 218 -0.66 4.33 -13.89
N TYR A 219 -0.75 5.55 -14.41
CA TYR A 219 -1.23 5.81 -15.77
C TYR A 219 -0.36 5.10 -16.82
N LEU A 220 0.97 5.28 -16.75
CA LEU A 220 1.90 4.66 -17.70
C LEU A 220 1.87 3.12 -17.63
N GLN A 221 1.81 2.54 -16.43
CA GLN A 221 1.76 1.09 -16.25
C GLN A 221 0.42 0.47 -16.68
N SER A 222 -0.67 1.23 -16.58
CA SER A 222 -2.03 0.78 -16.94
C SER A 222 -2.43 1.09 -18.39
N ARG A 223 -1.65 1.88 -19.15
CA ARG A 223 -1.98 2.29 -20.54
C ARG A 223 -2.17 1.12 -21.52
N HIS A 224 -1.56 -0.02 -21.26
CA HIS A 224 -1.67 -1.25 -22.08
C HIS A 224 -2.28 -2.44 -21.33
N ASN A 225 -2.42 -2.36 -20.00
CA ASN A 225 -2.95 -3.45 -19.18
C ASN A 225 -4.19 -2.95 -18.42
N ARG A 226 -5.33 -3.59 -18.67
CA ARG A 226 -6.60 -3.24 -18.02
C ARG A 226 -7.00 -4.34 -17.05
N PHE A 227 -7.76 -3.96 -16.03
CA PHE A 227 -8.32 -4.90 -15.08
C PHE A 227 -9.41 -5.74 -15.73
N LYS A 228 -9.30 -7.06 -15.61
CA LYS A 228 -10.48 -7.93 -15.68
C LYS A 228 -11.27 -7.69 -14.39
N LEU A 229 -12.59 -7.54 -14.47
CA LEU A 229 -13.42 -7.14 -13.30
C LEU A 229 -14.55 -8.10 -13.00
N THR A 230 -15.07 -8.77 -14.03
CA THR A 230 -16.22 -9.66 -13.94
C THR A 230 -15.78 -11.12 -13.93
N LYS A 231 -16.60 -11.98 -13.32
CA LYS A 231 -16.36 -13.43 -13.21
C LYS A 231 -14.96 -13.76 -12.67
N LEU A 232 -14.48 -12.93 -11.75
CA LEU A 232 -13.25 -13.19 -11.03
C LEU A 232 -13.60 -13.77 -9.67
N TYR A 233 -12.78 -14.73 -9.24
CA TYR A 233 -12.67 -15.12 -7.84
C TYR A 233 -13.84 -15.93 -7.26
N THR A 234 -14.06 -17.13 -7.82
CA THR A 234 -14.82 -18.20 -7.16
C THR A 234 -14.19 -18.57 -5.80
N GLY A 235 -14.95 -19.14 -4.86
CA GLY A 235 -14.42 -19.55 -3.55
C GLY A 235 -13.15 -20.42 -3.62
N LYS A 236 -13.06 -21.32 -4.60
CA LYS A 236 -11.83 -22.10 -4.87
C LYS A 236 -10.63 -21.21 -5.24
N LEU A 237 -10.83 -20.25 -6.14
CA LEU A 237 -9.78 -19.29 -6.49
C LEU A 237 -9.43 -18.41 -5.29
N PHE A 238 -10.37 -18.08 -4.40
CA PHE A 238 -10.07 -17.33 -3.18
C PHE A 238 -9.11 -18.08 -2.29
N ALA A 239 -9.42 -19.33 -1.95
CA ALA A 239 -8.54 -20.16 -1.15
C ALA A 239 -7.12 -20.27 -1.76
N ILE A 240 -7.03 -20.49 -3.08
CA ILE A 240 -5.73 -20.60 -3.77
C ILE A 240 -4.94 -19.29 -3.70
N HIS A 241 -5.57 -18.15 -3.99
CA HIS A 241 -4.86 -16.86 -3.95
C HIS A 241 -4.46 -16.52 -2.52
N THR A 242 -5.35 -16.70 -1.53
CA THR A 242 -5.03 -16.48 -0.12
C THR A 242 -3.85 -17.34 0.32
N LEU A 243 -3.84 -18.63 -0.01
CA LEU A 243 -2.71 -19.52 0.27
C LEU A 243 -1.42 -19.03 -0.40
N LEU A 244 -1.48 -18.68 -1.68
CA LEU A 244 -0.32 -18.20 -2.43
C LEU A 244 0.27 -16.92 -1.83
N TYR A 245 -0.57 -15.94 -1.50
CA TYR A 245 -0.10 -14.71 -0.86
C TYR A 245 0.41 -14.94 0.56
N LEU A 246 -0.19 -15.87 1.31
CA LEU A 246 0.32 -16.27 2.63
C LEU A 246 1.70 -16.93 2.51
N LEU A 247 1.89 -17.84 1.56
CA LEU A 247 3.19 -18.44 1.27
C LEU A 247 4.22 -17.41 0.83
N LEU A 248 3.84 -16.42 0.01
CA LEU A 248 4.71 -15.32 -0.37
C LEU A 248 5.08 -14.42 0.82
N ALA A 249 4.13 -14.13 1.71
CA ALA A 249 4.38 -13.34 2.91
C ALA A 249 5.30 -14.09 3.88
N VAL A 250 5.02 -15.37 4.13
CA VAL A 250 5.87 -16.23 4.97
C VAL A 250 7.26 -16.36 4.37
N GLY A 251 7.37 -16.62 3.07
CA GLY A 251 8.64 -16.66 2.35
C GLY A 251 9.40 -15.33 2.42
N GLY A 252 8.70 -14.21 2.25
CA GLY A 252 9.28 -12.86 2.38
C GLY A 252 9.77 -12.56 3.79
N TYR A 253 9.02 -12.99 4.81
CA TYR A 253 9.43 -12.87 6.22
C TYR A 253 10.70 -13.68 6.50
N PHE A 254 10.73 -14.96 6.11
CA PHE A 254 11.90 -15.81 6.33
C PHE A 254 13.11 -15.31 5.55
N LEU A 255 12.93 -14.88 4.29
CA LEU A 255 14.01 -14.29 3.50
C LEU A 255 14.59 -13.05 4.19
N SER A 256 13.74 -12.12 4.62
CA SER A 256 14.18 -10.90 5.29
C SER A 256 14.88 -11.22 6.62
N ARG A 257 14.33 -12.15 7.40
CA ARG A 257 14.89 -12.57 8.69
C ARG A 257 16.24 -13.26 8.54
N SER A 258 16.39 -14.17 7.59
CA SER A 258 17.64 -14.89 7.35
C SER A 258 18.77 -13.97 6.92
N LEU A 259 18.44 -12.91 6.18
CA LEU A 259 19.42 -11.93 5.69
C LEU A 259 19.77 -10.86 6.72
N HIS A 260 18.97 -10.67 7.77
CA HIS A 260 19.25 -9.68 8.83
C HIS A 260 20.59 -9.94 9.52
N HIS A 261 20.99 -11.19 9.70
CA HIS A 261 22.29 -11.55 10.29
C HIS A 261 23.48 -11.25 9.37
N LEU A 262 23.23 -11.02 8.07
CA LEU A 262 24.25 -10.66 7.09
C LEU A 262 24.40 -9.14 6.95
N GLN A 263 23.54 -8.35 7.58
CA GLN A 263 23.72 -6.90 7.70
C GLN A 263 24.80 -6.64 8.76
N THR A 264 25.86 -5.97 8.36
CA THR A 264 27.01 -5.65 9.22
C THR A 264 26.62 -4.62 10.28
N ASP A 265 27.33 -4.56 11.41
CA ASP A 265 27.17 -3.50 12.43
C ASP A 265 27.49 -2.07 11.93
N ASN A 266 27.95 -1.95 10.67
CA ASN A 266 28.13 -0.67 10.01
C ASN A 266 26.75 -0.07 9.71
N GLN A 267 26.55 1.17 10.15
CA GLN A 267 25.33 1.99 10.07
C GLN A 267 24.66 2.15 8.68
N TYR A 268 25.27 1.55 7.65
CA TYR A 268 24.97 1.75 6.24
C TYR A 268 24.27 0.55 5.57
N VAL A 269 23.98 -0.53 6.31
CA VAL A 269 23.40 -1.79 5.77
C VAL A 269 21.93 -1.98 6.13
#